data_AF-A0A937YJQ8-F1
#
_entry.id   AF-A0A937YJQ8-F1
#
_cell.length_a   1.000
_cell.length_b   1.000
_cell.length_c   1.000
_cell.angle_alpha   90.00
_cell.angle_beta   90.00
_cell.angle_gamma   90.00
#
_symmetry.space_group_name_H-M   'P 1'
#
loop_
_entity.id
_entity.type
_entity.pdbx_description
1 polymer ?
#
loop_
_entity_poly.entity_id
_entity_poly.type
_entity_poly.pdbx_seq_one_letter_code
_entity_poly.pdbx_strand_id
1 'polypeptide(L)' 'MRSSRRIAPLGASHHAFMAACHAMRDEPDAAAAQAREVLKLSPGFTVKILLLSSPLKRDVDLAHLRDAIAKAGLPIGAA' A
#
# COMPACT_ATOMS: atom_id res chain seq x y z
N MET A 1 25.42 10.07 23.48
CA MET A 1 24.13 9.33 23.45
C MET A 1 23.47 9.57 22.10
N ARG A 2 23.26 8.53 21.28
CA ARG A 2 22.47 8.67 20.04
C ARG A 2 21.00 8.65 20.45
N SER A 3 20.32 9.79 20.37
CA SER A 3 18.87 9.85 20.54
C SER A 3 18.24 8.87 19.55
N SER A 4 17.69 7.77 20.05
CA SER A 4 16.87 6.84 19.27
C SER A 4 15.62 7.59 18.84
N ARG A 5 15.72 8.21 17.67
CA ARG A 5 14.63 8.94 17.01
C ARG A 5 13.48 7.95 16.85
N ARG A 6 12.35 8.22 17.51
CA ARG A 6 11.12 7.44 17.33
C ARG A 6 10.79 7.45 15.84
N ILE A 7 10.91 6.29 15.19
CA ILE A 7 10.42 6.12 13.83
C ILE A 7 8.90 6.17 13.94
N ALA A 8 8.28 7.12 13.24
CA ALA A 8 6.83 7.23 13.24
C ALA A 8 6.23 5.88 12.79
N PRO A 9 5.15 5.41 13.42
CA PRO A 9 4.49 4.19 12.99
C PRO A 9 4.11 4.31 11.50
N LEU A 10 4.39 3.25 10.75
CA LEU A 10 4.12 3.19 9.31
C LEU A 10 2.63 3.43 9.08
N GLY A 11 2.30 4.51 8.37
CA GLY A 11 0.91 4.81 8.02
C GLY A 11 0.33 3.84 6.99
N ALA A 12 -0.99 3.93 6.76
CA ALA A 12 -1.72 3.06 5.83
C ALA A 12 -1.06 2.98 4.43
N SER A 13 -0.49 4.07 3.92
CA SER A 13 0.21 4.08 2.63
C SER A 13 1.42 3.13 2.59
N HIS A 14 2.18 3.02 3.68
CA HIS A 14 3.33 2.12 3.74
C HIS A 14 2.90 0.65 3.73
N HIS A 15 1.87 0.31 4.50
CA HIS A 15 1.29 -1.04 4.48
C HIS A 15 0.73 -1.40 3.10
N ALA A 16 0.17 -0.43 2.37
CA ALA A 16 -0.32 -0.65 1.01
C ALA A 16 0.82 -0.93 0.01
N PHE A 17 1.94 -0.22 0.11
CA PHE A 17 3.14 -0.52 -0.68
C PHE A 17 3.71 -1.90 -0.35
N MET A 18 3.77 -2.27 0.92
CA MET A 18 4.21 -3.61 1.33
C MET A 18 3.28 -4.69 0.77
N ALA A 19 1.96 -4.48 0.82
CA ALA A 19 0.98 -5.40 0.23
C ALA A 19 1.20 -5.58 -1.28
N ALA A 20 1.44 -4.48 -2.00
CA ALA A 20 1.78 -4.51 -3.42
C ALA A 20 3.08 -5.30 -3.70
N CYS A 21 4.13 -5.05 -2.92
CA CYS A 21 5.40 -5.78 -3.05
C CYS A 21 5.22 -7.29 -2.83
N HIS A 22 4.49 -7.71 -1.79
CA HIS A 22 4.22 -9.13 -1.55
C HIS A 22 3.36 -9.75 -2.66
N ALA A 23 2.37 -9.02 -3.18
CA ALA A 23 1.56 -9.49 -4.30
C ALA A 23 2.37 -9.63 -5.60
N MET A 24 3.37 -8.77 -5.83
CA MET A 24 4.31 -8.90 -6.96
C MET A 24 5.31 -10.04 -6.80
N ARG A 25 5.53 -10.51 -5.57
CA ARG A 25 6.42 -11.64 -5.25
C ARG A 25 5.67 -12.97 -5.16
N ASP A 26 4.40 -13.00 -5.56
CA ASP A 26 3.50 -14.16 -5.43
C ASP A 26 3.41 -14.68 -3.97
N GLU A 27 3.42 -13.77 -2.99
CA GLU A 27 3.25 -14.05 -1.56
C GLU A 27 1.86 -13.57 -1.08
N PRO A 28 0.75 -14.24 -1.46
CA PRO A 28 -0.61 -13.74 -1.27
C PRO A 28 -1.02 -13.61 0.20
N ASP A 29 -0.55 -14.52 1.07
CA ASP A 29 -0.86 -14.47 2.51
C ASP A 29 -0.25 -13.25 3.19
N ALA A 30 1.00 -12.93 2.85
CA ALA A 30 1.69 -11.74 3.34
C ALA A 30 1.04 -10.46 2.79
N ALA A 31 0.66 -10.46 1.52
CA ALA A 31 -0.06 -9.35 0.90
C ALA A 31 -1.40 -9.08 1.60
N ALA A 32 -2.18 -10.13 1.87
CA ALA A 32 -3.46 -10.04 2.57
C ALA A 32 -3.30 -9.57 4.03
N ALA A 33 -2.25 -10.01 4.73
CA ALA A 33 -1.95 -9.54 6.08
C ALA A 33 -1.70 -8.02 6.09
N GLN A 34 -0.89 -7.52 5.16
CA GLN A 34 -0.63 -6.08 5.04
C GLN A 34 -1.89 -5.31 4.63
N ALA A 35 -2.70 -5.83 3.70
CA ALA A 35 -3.97 -5.23 3.29
C ALA A 35 -4.93 -5.05 4.49
N ARG A 36 -4.98 -6.01 5.41
CA ARG A 36 -5.78 -5.89 6.64
C ARG A 36 -5.29 -4.75 7.53
N GLU A 37 -3.98 -4.57 7.68
CA GLU A 37 -3.43 -3.44 8.44
C GLU A 37 -3.75 -2.08 7.80
N VAL A 38 -3.73 -2.01 6.46
CA VAL A 38 -4.17 -0.80 5.73
C VAL A 38 -5.61 -0.45 6.10
N LEU A 39 -6.53 -1.41 6.04
CA LEU A 39 -7.95 -1.20 6.31
C LEU A 39 -8.23 -0.93 7.80
N LYS A 40 -7.41 -1.45 8.72
CA LYS A 40 -7.49 -1.10 10.15
C LYS A 40 -7.09 0.35 10.40
N LEU A 41 -6.03 0.82 9.75
CA LEU A 41 -5.52 2.19 9.91
C LEU A 41 -6.37 3.22 9.14
N SER A 42 -6.91 2.82 7.99
CA SER A 42 -7.72 3.68 7.13
C SER A 42 -8.81 2.83 6.46
N PRO A 43 -9.99 2.70 7.08
CA PRO A 43 -11.11 1.95 6.51
C PRO A 43 -11.61 2.50 5.16
N GLY A 44 -11.41 3.81 4.92
CA GLY A 44 -11.72 4.48 3.65
C GLY A 44 -10.57 4.46 2.65
N PHE A 45 -9.53 3.65 2.89
CA PHE A 45 -8.39 3.56 1.99
C PHE A 45 -8.84 3.08 0.61
N THR A 46 -8.35 3.76 -0.43
CA THR A 46 -8.52 3.30 -1.81
C THR A 46 -7.22 3.50 -2.57
N VAL A 47 -7.00 2.68 -3.60
CA VAL A 47 -5.85 2.85 -4.49
C VAL A 47 -5.79 4.25 -5.08
N LYS A 48 -6.94 4.87 -5.39
CA LYS A 48 -7.01 6.25 -5.90
C LYS A 48 -6.40 7.25 -4.90
N ILE A 49 -6.71 7.15 -3.62
CA ILE A 49 -6.13 8.01 -2.57
C ILE A 49 -4.61 7.80 -2.49
N LEU A 50 -4.15 6.56 -2.58
CA LEU A 50 -2.71 6.26 -2.57
C LEU A 50 -2.01 6.86 -3.79
N LEU A 51 -2.56 6.69 -5.00
CA LEU A 51 -1.98 7.21 -6.24
C LEU A 51 -1.92 8.75 -6.23
N LEU A 52 -2.96 9.42 -5.72
CA LEU A 52 -2.97 10.88 -5.57
C LEU A 52 -1.90 11.38 -4.57
N SER A 53 -1.63 10.62 -3.51
CA SER A 53 -0.59 10.94 -2.53
C SER A 53 0.80 10.46 -2.94
N SER A 54 0.92 9.73 -4.05
CA SER A 54 2.16 9.07 -4.43
C SER A 54 3.13 10.06 -5.09
N PRO A 55 4.43 10.02 -4.76
CA PRO A 55 5.44 10.79 -5.48
C PRO A 55 5.76 10.22 -6.87
N LEU A 56 5.17 9.08 -7.26
CA LEU A 56 5.39 8.44 -8.55
C LEU A 56 4.89 9.35 -9.69
N LYS A 57 5.80 9.68 -10.61
CA LYS A 57 5.54 10.61 -11.72
C LYS A 57 5.24 9.91 -13.05
N ARG A 58 5.55 8.61 -13.15
CA ARG A 58 5.41 7.85 -14.39
C ARG A 58 4.12 7.07 -14.35
N ASP A 59 3.31 7.19 -15.39
CA ASP A 59 2.03 6.49 -15.49
C ASP A 59 2.19 4.96 -15.44
N VAL A 60 3.30 4.45 -15.98
CA VAL A 60 3.63 3.02 -15.92
C VAL A 60 3.83 2.52 -14.49
N ASP A 61 4.44 3.33 -13.61
CA ASP A 61 4.64 2.95 -12.21
C ASP A 61 3.31 2.99 -11.45
N LEU A 62 2.45 3.97 -11.76
CA LEU A 62 1.11 4.06 -11.19
C LEU A 62 0.22 2.87 -11.64
N ALA A 63 0.32 2.46 -12.90
CA ALA A 63 -0.39 1.30 -13.42
C ALA A 63 0.07 0.00 -12.76
N HIS A 64 1.39 -0.23 -12.67
CA HIS A 64 1.94 -1.40 -11.98
C HIS A 64 1.56 -1.44 -10.50
N LEU A 65 1.61 -0.28 -9.82
CA LEU A 65 1.20 -0.18 -8.44
C LEU A 65 -0.30 -0.50 -8.28
N ARG A 66 -1.15 0.01 -9.16
CA ARG A 66 -2.59 -0.29 -9.16
C ARG A 66 -2.84 -1.79 -9.30
N ASP A 67 -2.20 -2.43 -10.27
CA ASP A 67 -2.40 -3.84 -10.55
C ASP A 67 -1.85 -4.73 -9.42
N ALA A 68 -0.72 -4.35 -8.82
CA ALA A 68 -0.16 -5.02 -7.65
C ALA A 68 -1.08 -4.92 -6.42
N ILE A 69 -1.68 -3.74 -6.19
CA ILE A 69 -2.61 -3.56 -5.07
C ILE A 69 -3.93 -4.30 -5.32
N ALA A 70 -4.41 -4.35 -6.57
CA ALA A 70 -5.56 -5.16 -6.94
C ALA A 70 -5.30 -6.65 -6.68
N LYS A 71 -4.12 -7.15 -7.03
CA LYS A 71 -3.69 -8.53 -6.71
C LYS A 71 -3.59 -8.79 -5.20
N ALA A 72 -3.23 -7.77 -4.42
CA ALA A 72 -3.20 -7.85 -2.95
C ALA A 72 -4.60 -7.87 -2.29
N GLY A 73 -5.68 -7.73 -3.07
CA GLY A 73 -7.07 -7.77 -2.55
C GLY A 73 -7.53 -6.48 -1.88
N LEU A 74 -6.81 -5.37 -2.09
CA LEU A 74 -7.21 -4.05 -1.59
C LEU A 74 -8.19 -3.38 -2.56
N PRO A 75 -9.12 -2.55 -2.05
CA PRO A 75 -10.11 -1.88 -2.89
C PRO A 75 -9.44 -0.89 -3.85
N ILE A 76 -9.46 -1.25 -5.13
CA ILE A 76 -9.37 -0.28 -6.22
C ILE A 76 -10.67 0.52 -6.15
N GLY A 77 -10.64 1.73 -5.60
CA GLY A 77 -11.85 2.55 -5.45
C GLY A 77 -12.65 2.53 -6.74
N ALA A 78 -13.91 2.08 -6.65
CA ALA A 78 -14.81 2.03 -7.81
C ALA A 78 -14.88 3.42 -8.43
N ALA A 79 -14.91 3.46 -9.77
CA ALA A 79 -14.99 4.69 -10.56
C ALA A 79 -16.11 5.62 -10.08
#